data_AF-A0A5D8YMD6-F1
#
_entry.id   AF-A0A5D8YMD6-F1
#
_cell.length_a   1.000
_cell.length_b   1.000
_cell.length_c   1.000
_cell.angle_alpha   90.00
_cell.angle_beta   90.00
_cell.angle_gamma   90.00
#
_symmetry.space_group_name_H-M   'P 1'
#
loop_
_entity.id
_entity.type
_entity.pdbx_description
1 polymer ?
#
loop_
_entity_poly.entity_id
_entity_poly.type
_entity_poly.pdbx_seq_one_letter_code
_entity_poly.pdbx_strand_id
1 'polypeptide(L)'
;MKRIKSLPALIAILILAACSTVPLTGRKQLSLVDESQIQQQATTAYKEFLSDPKTKVITGTTDAQRVKRVGSNIATAITRYMQQNGYGDRYNYAWEFNLVQSKDINAWCMPGGKVAVYTAILPVTKDDNGLATVLGHEIAHAIAGHSAERASQTALAQAGGGLLGAAGSETLTQLYGIGGQLALLKYSRNQESEADRLGLIFMAMAGYNPNTAVDFWKRMATASQSNGAPPEFLSTHPSDATRIADIQKRLPEAMKYYTGK
;
A
#
# COMPACT_ATOMS: atom_id res chain seq x y z
N MET A 1 -15.75 49.46 4.79
CA MET A 1 -15.01 48.17 4.78
C MET A 1 -16.01 47.02 4.68
N LYS A 2 -16.28 46.50 3.48
CA LYS A 2 -17.16 45.33 3.30
C LYS A 2 -16.40 44.10 3.79
N ARG A 3 -16.83 43.50 4.92
CA ARG A 3 -16.25 42.25 5.42
C ARG A 3 -16.37 41.19 4.32
N ILE A 4 -15.24 40.62 3.91
CA ILE A 4 -15.15 39.54 2.92
C ILE A 4 -15.76 38.27 3.57
N LYS A 5 -17.09 38.17 3.54
CA LYS A 5 -17.84 37.01 4.05
C LYS A 5 -17.75 35.78 3.11
N SER A 6 -17.12 35.94 1.94
CA SER A 6 -17.00 34.93 0.89
C SER A 6 -15.74 34.05 0.98
N LEU A 7 -14.72 34.46 1.74
CA LEU A 7 -13.47 33.70 1.87
C LEU A 7 -13.64 32.33 2.57
N PRO A 8 -14.36 32.20 3.71
CA PRO A 8 -14.56 30.89 4.35
C PRO A 8 -15.43 29.95 3.50
N ALA A 9 -16.38 30.47 2.72
CA ALA A 9 -17.18 29.67 1.79
C ALA A 9 -16.34 29.15 0.60
N LEU A 10 -15.43 29.98 0.06
CA LEU A 10 -14.52 29.57 -1.01
C LEU A 10 -13.52 28.51 -0.55
N ILE A 11 -12.97 28.65 0.66
CA ILE A 11 -12.08 27.65 1.29
C ILE A 11 -12.83 26.34 1.54
N ALA A 12 -14.07 26.39 2.03
CA ALA A 12 -14.89 25.19 2.22
C ALA A 12 -15.21 24.48 0.89
N ILE A 13 -15.46 25.23 -0.20
CA ILE A 13 -15.68 24.68 -1.55
C ILE A 13 -14.41 24.02 -2.11
N LEU A 14 -13.23 24.63 -1.90
CA LEU A 14 -11.94 24.06 -2.31
C LEU A 14 -11.58 22.78 -1.53
N ILE A 15 -11.90 22.71 -0.23
CA ILE A 15 -11.69 21.52 0.60
C ILE A 15 -12.63 20.38 0.16
N LEU A 16 -13.88 20.68 -0.21
CA LEU A 16 -14.83 19.69 -0.73
C LEU A 16 -14.42 19.13 -2.09
N ALA A 17 -13.71 19.90 -2.92
CA ALA A 17 -13.17 19.45 -4.20
C ALA A 17 -11.90 18.57 -4.08
N ALA A 18 -11.27 18.54 -2.91
CA ALA A 18 -10.04 17.79 -2.64
C ALA A 18 -10.29 16.39 -2.04
N CYS A 19 -11.46 15.80 -2.27
CA CYS A 19 -11.82 14.48 -1.74
C CYS A 19 -11.87 13.44 -2.85
N SER A 20 -11.13 12.34 -2.71
CA SER A 20 -11.24 11.17 -3.59
C SER A 20 -11.94 10.02 -2.87
N THR A 21 -12.41 9.02 -3.63
CA THR A 21 -13.10 7.83 -3.08
C THR A 21 -12.30 6.59 -3.38
N VAL A 22 -12.05 5.79 -2.33
CA VAL A 22 -11.39 4.49 -2.39
C VAL A 22 -12.35 3.46 -3.01
N PRO A 23 -11.96 2.74 -4.07
CA PRO A 23 -12.75 1.65 -4.63
C PRO A 23 -13.03 0.54 -3.61
N LEU A 24 -14.17 -0.15 -3.77
CA LEU A 24 -14.71 -1.20 -2.89
C LEU A 24 -15.08 -0.76 -1.46
N THR A 25 -14.31 0.10 -0.80
CA THR A 25 -14.65 0.55 0.56
C THR A 25 -15.56 1.76 0.59
N GLY A 26 -15.54 2.58 -0.47
CA GLY A 26 -16.30 3.82 -0.57
C GLY A 26 -15.79 4.93 0.36
N ARG A 27 -14.64 4.72 1.03
CA ARG A 27 -14.07 5.69 1.96
C ARG A 27 -13.67 6.96 1.21
N LYS A 28 -14.03 8.11 1.78
CA LYS A 28 -13.56 9.41 1.31
C LYS A 28 -12.20 9.71 1.94
N GLN A 29 -11.27 10.21 1.14
CA GLN A 29 -9.92 10.55 1.57
C GLN A 29 -9.49 11.91 1.03
N LEU A 30 -8.55 12.55 1.73
CA LEU A 30 -7.93 13.79 1.28
C LEU A 30 -7.04 13.53 0.06
N SER A 31 -7.17 14.38 -0.96
CA SER A 31 -6.53 14.26 -2.26
C SER A 31 -6.10 15.66 -2.74
N LEU A 32 -5.11 16.25 -2.05
CA LEU A 32 -4.51 17.54 -2.41
C LEU A 32 -3.32 17.39 -3.36
N VAL A 33 -2.65 16.25 -3.29
CA VAL A 33 -1.50 15.91 -4.14
C VAL A 33 -1.97 15.03 -5.29
N ASP A 34 -1.49 15.33 -6.50
CA ASP A 34 -1.75 14.52 -7.68
C ASP A 34 -1.09 13.14 -7.56
N GLU A 35 -1.90 12.10 -7.63
CA GLU A 35 -1.44 10.72 -7.53
C GLU A 35 -0.48 10.36 -8.68
N SER A 36 -0.69 10.89 -9.89
CA SER A 36 0.16 10.61 -11.04
C SER A 36 1.60 11.09 -10.82
N GLN A 37 1.76 12.23 -10.16
CA GLN A 37 3.06 12.77 -9.79
C GLN A 37 3.76 11.86 -8.77
N ILE A 38 3.04 11.37 -7.76
CA ILE A 38 3.58 10.44 -6.77
C ILE A 38 4.00 9.12 -7.45
N GLN A 39 3.21 8.61 -8.39
CA GLN A 39 3.56 7.40 -9.16
C GLN A 39 4.84 7.59 -10.00
N GLN A 40 5.02 8.77 -10.61
CA GLN A 40 6.24 9.10 -11.34
C GLN A 40 7.46 9.13 -10.42
N GLN A 41 7.35 9.78 -9.26
CA GLN A 41 8.42 9.82 -8.25
C GLN A 41 8.75 8.43 -7.70
N ALA A 42 7.73 7.63 -7.39
CA ALA A 42 7.87 6.24 -6.96
C ALA A 42 8.61 5.38 -8.02
N THR A 43 8.28 5.57 -9.30
CA THR A 43 8.96 4.86 -10.40
C THR A 43 10.45 5.20 -10.46
N THR A 44 10.81 6.48 -10.31
CA THR A 44 12.22 6.91 -10.28
C THR A 44 12.95 6.35 -9.04
N ALA A 45 12.37 6.52 -7.86
CA ALA A 45 12.94 6.03 -6.60
C ALA A 45 13.12 4.51 -6.59
N TYR A 46 12.19 3.76 -7.20
CA TYR A 46 12.29 2.31 -7.32
C TYR A 46 13.43 1.90 -8.25
N LYS A 47 13.61 2.59 -9.38
CA LYS A 47 14.77 2.36 -10.28
C LYS A 47 16.09 2.64 -9.57
N GLU A 48 16.16 3.72 -8.81
CA GLU A 48 17.33 4.04 -7.98
C GLU A 48 17.61 2.93 -6.97
N PHE A 49 16.57 2.47 -6.24
CA PHE A 49 16.69 1.38 -5.28
C PHE A 49 17.23 0.10 -5.91
N LEU A 50 16.70 -0.32 -7.07
CA LEU A 50 17.16 -1.52 -7.77
C LEU A 50 18.56 -1.39 -8.36
N SER A 51 19.01 -0.16 -8.64
CA SER A 51 20.33 0.11 -9.20
C SER A 51 21.41 0.33 -8.13
N ASP A 52 21.02 0.49 -6.86
CA ASP A 52 21.96 0.62 -5.75
C ASP A 52 22.80 -0.68 -5.63
N PRO A 53 24.14 -0.61 -5.65
CA PRO A 53 25.01 -1.79 -5.50
C PRO A 53 24.78 -2.60 -4.22
N LYS A 54 24.15 -2.02 -3.19
CA LYS A 54 23.76 -2.71 -1.96
C LYS A 54 22.48 -3.53 -2.13
N THR A 55 21.63 -3.20 -3.09
CA THR A 55 20.40 -3.91 -3.39
C THR A 55 20.69 -5.12 -4.28
N LYS A 56 20.55 -6.31 -3.71
CA LYS A 56 20.75 -7.57 -4.45
C LYS A 56 19.41 -8.15 -4.88
N VAL A 57 19.03 -7.95 -6.14
CA VAL A 57 17.83 -8.55 -6.72
C VAL A 57 18.08 -10.02 -7.04
N ILE A 58 17.23 -10.91 -6.50
CA ILE A 58 17.27 -12.34 -6.77
C ILE A 58 16.43 -12.65 -8.01
N THR A 59 17.04 -13.29 -9.00
CA THR A 59 16.39 -13.68 -10.25
C THR A 59 16.60 -15.17 -10.54
N GLY A 60 15.77 -15.76 -11.39
CA GLY A 60 15.92 -17.15 -11.86
C GLY A 60 15.57 -18.25 -10.84
N THR A 61 15.39 -17.94 -9.55
CA THR A 61 15.05 -18.92 -8.52
C THR A 61 13.54 -19.22 -8.46
N THR A 62 13.18 -20.37 -7.91
CA THR A 62 11.77 -20.75 -7.64
C THR A 62 11.04 -19.69 -6.82
N ASP A 63 11.70 -19.10 -5.82
CA ASP A 63 11.12 -18.04 -4.98
C ASP A 63 10.92 -16.73 -5.75
N ALA A 64 11.88 -16.32 -6.58
CA ALA A 64 11.73 -15.14 -7.42
C ALA A 64 10.58 -15.31 -8.43
N GLN A 65 10.46 -16.50 -9.03
CA GLN A 65 9.35 -16.85 -9.91
C GLN A 65 8.02 -16.87 -9.15
N ARG A 66 7.99 -17.37 -7.93
CA ARG A 66 6.80 -17.41 -7.06
C ARG A 66 6.33 -16.00 -6.70
N VAL A 67 7.22 -15.09 -6.30
CA VAL A 67 6.90 -13.67 -6.05
C VAL A 67 6.27 -13.04 -7.28
N LYS A 68 6.90 -13.19 -8.45
CA LYS A 68 6.36 -12.66 -9.71
C LYS A 68 5.00 -13.26 -10.07
N ARG A 69 4.83 -14.58 -9.95
CA ARG A 69 3.57 -15.28 -10.26
C ARG A 69 2.43 -14.83 -9.34
N VAL A 70 2.63 -14.87 -8.03
CA VAL A 70 1.59 -14.51 -7.06
C VAL A 70 1.20 -13.03 -7.21
N GLY A 71 2.19 -12.14 -7.29
CA GLY A 71 1.97 -10.71 -7.51
C GLY A 71 1.21 -10.41 -8.80
N SER A 72 1.64 -11.02 -9.92
CA SER A 72 0.99 -10.82 -11.22
C SER A 72 -0.45 -11.35 -11.25
N ASN A 73 -0.74 -12.46 -10.56
CA ASN A 73 -2.09 -12.99 -10.44
C ASN A 73 -3.01 -12.00 -9.70
N ILE A 74 -2.53 -11.42 -8.60
CA ILE A 74 -3.28 -10.42 -7.82
C ILE A 74 -3.50 -9.15 -8.65
N ALA A 75 -2.43 -8.61 -9.24
CA ALA A 75 -2.51 -7.44 -10.11
C ALA A 75 -3.51 -7.63 -11.25
N THR A 76 -3.47 -8.78 -11.93
CA THR A 76 -4.41 -9.11 -13.02
C THR A 76 -5.85 -9.15 -12.55
N ALA A 77 -6.12 -9.77 -11.39
CA ALA A 77 -7.46 -9.84 -10.82
C ALA A 77 -8.01 -8.45 -10.46
N ILE A 78 -7.18 -7.60 -9.85
CA ILE A 78 -7.53 -6.23 -9.52
C ILE A 78 -7.79 -5.42 -10.79
N THR A 79 -6.88 -5.44 -11.77
CA THR A 79 -7.04 -4.70 -13.03
C THR A 79 -8.34 -5.08 -13.73
N ARG A 80 -8.66 -6.38 -13.80
CA ARG A 80 -9.93 -6.86 -14.36
C ARG A 80 -11.13 -6.29 -13.59
N TYR A 81 -11.11 -6.37 -12.26
CA TYR A 81 -12.19 -5.84 -11.43
C TYR A 81 -12.36 -4.32 -11.64
N MET A 82 -11.28 -3.55 -11.63
CA MET A 82 -11.32 -2.10 -11.79
C MET A 82 -11.87 -1.69 -13.16
N GLN A 83 -11.45 -2.37 -14.23
CA GLN A 83 -11.98 -2.14 -15.57
C GLN A 83 -13.48 -2.42 -15.66
N GLN A 84 -13.95 -3.52 -15.06
CA GLN A 84 -15.36 -3.91 -15.08
C GLN A 84 -16.27 -3.01 -14.23
N ASN A 85 -15.70 -2.28 -13.25
CA ASN A 85 -16.45 -1.47 -12.30
C ASN A 85 -16.24 0.05 -12.48
N GLY A 86 -15.80 0.48 -13.66
CA GLY A 86 -15.70 1.91 -14.00
C GLY A 86 -14.52 2.65 -13.35
N TYR A 87 -13.51 1.90 -12.87
CA TYR A 87 -12.28 2.46 -12.29
C TYR A 87 -11.05 2.30 -13.20
N GLY A 88 -11.22 1.76 -14.43
CA GLY A 88 -10.11 1.43 -15.33
C GLY A 88 -9.13 2.58 -15.58
N ASP A 89 -9.62 3.79 -15.82
CA ASP A 89 -8.79 4.96 -16.13
C ASP A 89 -7.94 5.44 -14.94
N ARG A 90 -8.34 5.12 -13.71
CA ARG A 90 -7.60 5.49 -12.48
C ARG A 90 -6.48 4.52 -12.16
N TYR A 91 -6.53 3.28 -12.68
CA TYR A 91 -5.65 2.20 -12.25
C TYR A 91 -4.98 1.50 -13.44
N ASN A 92 -4.04 2.20 -14.08
CA ASN A 92 -3.18 1.65 -15.14
C ASN A 92 -1.73 1.53 -14.65
N TYR A 93 -1.50 0.67 -13.66
CA TYR A 93 -0.19 0.53 -13.02
C TYR A 93 0.77 -0.33 -13.84
N ALA A 94 2.02 0.11 -13.94
CA ALA A 94 3.11 -0.65 -14.54
C ALA A 94 3.72 -1.61 -13.50
N TRP A 95 2.98 -2.67 -13.18
CA TRP A 95 3.34 -3.62 -12.13
C TRP A 95 4.73 -4.22 -12.32
N GLU A 96 5.49 -4.23 -11.23
CA GLU A 96 6.82 -4.81 -11.19
C GLU A 96 7.06 -5.48 -9.84
N PHE A 97 7.46 -6.74 -9.86
CA PHE A 97 7.64 -7.56 -8.67
C PHE A 97 9.06 -8.10 -8.63
N ASN A 98 9.82 -7.70 -7.60
CA ASN A 98 11.19 -8.14 -7.42
C ASN A 98 11.40 -8.77 -6.04
N LEU A 99 12.11 -9.89 -6.01
CA LEU A 99 12.62 -10.49 -4.78
C LEU A 99 13.99 -9.88 -4.48
N VAL A 100 14.16 -9.33 -3.29
CA VAL A 100 15.40 -8.67 -2.86
C VAL A 100 16.02 -9.44 -1.71
N GLN A 101 17.32 -9.71 -1.79
CA GLN A 101 18.05 -10.34 -0.70
C GLN A 101 18.13 -9.38 0.48
N SER A 102 17.44 -9.71 1.57
CA SER A 102 17.56 -9.03 2.85
C SER A 102 17.30 -9.99 4.00
N LYS A 103 17.91 -9.69 5.15
CA LYS A 103 17.66 -10.36 6.43
C LYS A 103 16.42 -9.81 7.13
N ASP A 104 15.91 -8.67 6.69
CA ASP A 104 14.72 -8.06 7.25
C ASP A 104 13.48 -8.76 6.70
N ILE A 105 12.58 -9.15 7.60
CA ILE A 105 11.26 -9.67 7.25
C ILE A 105 10.44 -8.46 6.82
N ASN A 106 10.31 -8.25 5.51
CA ASN A 106 9.57 -7.12 4.95
C ASN A 106 9.08 -7.36 3.51
N ALA A 107 8.09 -6.59 3.10
CA ALA A 107 7.67 -6.38 1.72
C ALA A 107 7.00 -5.01 1.64
N TRP A 108 7.00 -4.40 0.46
CA TRP A 108 6.34 -3.11 0.26
C TRP A 108 5.88 -2.93 -1.19
N CYS A 109 4.85 -2.11 -1.38
CA CYS A 109 4.37 -1.68 -2.69
C CYS A 109 4.30 -0.15 -2.77
N MET A 110 5.11 0.45 -3.63
CA MET A 110 4.99 1.87 -3.93
C MET A 110 3.86 2.16 -4.91
N PRO A 111 3.35 3.41 -4.94
CA PRO A 111 2.40 3.87 -5.95
C PRO A 111 2.84 3.53 -7.39
N GLY A 112 1.89 3.14 -8.24
CA GLY A 112 2.18 2.73 -9.61
C GLY A 112 2.61 1.26 -9.74
N GLY A 113 2.57 0.49 -8.65
CA GLY A 113 2.71 -0.97 -8.67
C GLY A 113 4.15 -1.46 -8.61
N LYS A 114 5.04 -0.73 -7.93
CA LYS A 114 6.45 -1.12 -7.75
C LYS A 114 6.63 -1.86 -6.44
N VAL A 115 6.84 -3.17 -6.53
CA VAL A 115 6.79 -4.08 -5.38
C VAL A 115 8.14 -4.71 -5.13
N ALA A 116 8.61 -4.65 -3.88
CA ALA A 116 9.75 -5.43 -3.43
C ALA A 116 9.33 -6.37 -2.30
N VAL A 117 9.77 -7.62 -2.40
CA VAL A 117 9.60 -8.64 -1.35
C VAL A 117 10.98 -9.02 -0.86
N TYR A 118 11.19 -9.04 0.46
CA TYR A 118 12.49 -9.42 1.01
C TYR A 118 12.56 -10.91 1.28
N THR A 119 13.71 -11.54 1.01
CA THR A 119 13.90 -12.98 1.17
C THR A 119 13.51 -13.53 2.54
N ALA A 120 13.73 -12.76 3.61
CA ALA A 120 13.43 -13.21 4.97
C ALA A 120 11.92 -13.29 5.30
N ILE A 121 11.01 -12.71 4.50
CA ILE A 121 9.57 -12.87 4.72
C ILE A 121 9.05 -14.23 4.21
N LEU A 122 9.74 -14.88 3.27
CA LEU A 122 9.27 -16.11 2.62
C LEU A 122 9.09 -17.30 3.57
N PRO A 123 9.98 -17.55 4.56
CA PRO A 123 9.74 -18.58 5.57
C PRO A 123 8.47 -18.33 6.40
N VAL A 124 8.09 -17.06 6.59
CA VAL A 124 6.86 -16.69 7.32
C VAL A 124 5.63 -16.89 6.45
N THR A 125 5.71 -16.59 5.16
CA THR A 125 4.58 -16.80 4.23
C THR A 125 4.27 -18.28 4.02
N LYS A 126 5.30 -19.16 4.04
CA LYS A 126 5.22 -20.61 3.78
C LYS A 126 4.81 -20.98 2.36
N ASP A 127 3.60 -20.60 1.94
CA ASP A 127 2.96 -21.01 0.68
C ASP A 127 2.36 -19.81 -0.11
N ASP A 128 1.84 -20.08 -1.30
CA ASP A 128 1.32 -19.05 -2.18
C ASP A 128 0.18 -18.25 -1.53
N ASN A 129 -0.62 -18.84 -0.65
CA ASN A 129 -1.70 -18.13 0.05
C ASN A 129 -1.14 -17.17 1.11
N GLY A 130 -0.12 -17.59 1.86
CA GLY A 130 0.57 -16.69 2.78
C GLY A 130 1.30 -15.55 2.07
N LEU A 131 1.89 -15.80 0.90
CA LEU A 131 2.51 -14.74 0.10
C LEU A 131 1.45 -13.81 -0.50
N ALA A 132 0.30 -14.37 -0.90
CA ALA A 132 -0.82 -13.58 -1.39
C ALA A 132 -1.45 -12.71 -0.28
N THR A 133 -1.39 -13.13 0.99
CA THR A 133 -1.79 -12.29 2.13
C THR A 133 -0.93 -11.03 2.20
N VAL A 134 0.40 -11.18 2.15
CA VAL A 134 1.35 -10.05 2.14
C VAL A 134 1.13 -9.17 0.92
N LEU A 135 1.18 -9.74 -0.27
CA LEU A 135 1.09 -8.97 -1.51
C LEU A 135 -0.28 -8.31 -1.68
N GLY A 136 -1.36 -8.98 -1.28
CA GLY A 136 -2.70 -8.40 -1.28
C GLY A 136 -2.78 -7.15 -0.40
N HIS A 137 -2.19 -7.20 0.81
CA HIS A 137 -2.11 -6.07 1.73
C HIS A 137 -1.28 -4.91 1.15
N GLU A 138 -0.07 -5.18 0.67
CA GLU A 138 0.80 -4.15 0.10
C GLU A 138 0.18 -3.48 -1.13
N ILE A 139 -0.36 -4.28 -2.04
CA ILE A 139 -1.05 -3.78 -3.24
C ILE A 139 -2.28 -2.96 -2.85
N ALA A 140 -2.98 -3.32 -1.77
CA ALA A 140 -4.13 -2.56 -1.30
C ALA A 140 -3.80 -1.14 -0.88
N HIS A 141 -2.63 -0.89 -0.29
CA HIS A 141 -2.19 0.47 0.00
C HIS A 141 -2.02 1.31 -1.26
N ALA A 142 -1.45 0.73 -2.33
CA ALA A 142 -1.26 1.41 -3.60
C ALA A 142 -2.59 1.65 -4.34
N ILE A 143 -3.54 0.72 -4.27
CA ILE A 143 -4.86 0.86 -4.89
C ILE A 143 -5.75 1.85 -4.12
N ALA A 144 -5.65 1.89 -2.80
CA ALA A 144 -6.38 2.83 -1.95
C ALA A 144 -5.76 4.25 -1.93
N GLY A 145 -4.69 4.50 -2.69
CA GLY A 145 -4.05 5.81 -2.77
C GLY A 145 -3.49 6.29 -1.42
N HIS A 146 -3.16 5.39 -0.49
CA HIS A 146 -2.79 5.75 0.88
C HIS A 146 -1.55 6.66 0.95
N SER A 147 -0.58 6.48 0.04
CA SER A 147 0.61 7.33 -0.04
C SER A 147 0.29 8.74 -0.53
N ALA A 148 -0.62 8.89 -1.50
CA ALA A 148 -1.08 10.19 -1.97
C ALA A 148 -1.91 10.93 -0.91
N GLU A 149 -2.76 10.20 -0.18
CA GLU A 149 -3.47 10.73 0.98
C GLU A 149 -2.50 11.20 2.07
N ARG A 150 -1.45 10.42 2.34
CA ARG A 150 -0.43 10.77 3.33
C ARG A 150 0.36 12.01 2.91
N ALA A 151 0.78 12.09 1.65
CA ALA A 151 1.44 13.27 1.09
C ALA A 151 0.53 14.51 1.20
N SER A 152 -0.76 14.35 0.92
CA SER A 152 -1.77 15.41 1.06
C SER A 152 -1.91 15.88 2.51
N GLN A 153 -1.93 14.96 3.48
CA GLN A 153 -1.98 15.30 4.91
C GLN A 153 -0.72 16.06 5.35
N THR A 154 0.46 15.64 4.88
CA THR A 154 1.74 16.32 5.17
C THR A 154 1.76 17.74 4.59
N ALA A 155 1.35 17.90 3.33
CA ALA A 155 1.26 19.20 2.69
C ALA A 155 0.29 20.14 3.43
N LEU A 156 -0.88 19.62 3.83
CA LEU A 156 -1.85 20.39 4.60
C LEU A 156 -1.32 20.82 5.97
N ALA A 157 -0.63 19.91 6.69
CA ALA A 157 -0.04 20.21 7.98
C ALA A 157 1.05 21.30 7.87
N GLN A 158 1.87 21.26 6.81
CA GLN A 158 2.89 22.28 6.54
C GLN A 158 2.25 23.64 6.18
N ALA A 159 1.18 23.63 5.38
CA ALA A 159 0.44 24.85 5.03
C ALA A 159 -0.26 25.49 6.24
N GLY A 160 -0.84 24.69 7.14
CA GLY A 160 -1.49 25.15 8.37
C GLY A 160 -0.54 25.76 9.41
N GLY A 161 0.77 25.48 9.29
CA GLY A 161 1.83 26.03 10.14
C GLY A 161 2.33 27.43 9.77
N GLY A 162 1.80 28.07 8.72
CA GLY A 162 2.13 29.46 8.34
C GLY A 162 2.95 29.63 7.05
N LEU A 163 3.27 28.56 6.32
CA LEU A 163 4.03 28.61 5.06
C LEU A 163 3.11 28.59 3.82
N LEU A 164 2.13 29.48 3.79
CA LEU A 164 1.05 29.50 2.77
C LEU A 164 1.50 29.83 1.33
N GLY A 165 2.78 30.13 1.08
CA GLY A 165 3.30 30.47 -0.25
C GLY A 165 4.03 29.36 -1.00
N ALA A 166 4.54 28.32 -0.31
CA ALA A 166 5.50 27.34 -0.87
C ALA A 166 5.18 25.86 -0.57
N ALA A 167 4.12 25.58 0.19
CA ALA A 167 3.87 24.24 0.76
C ALA A 167 3.66 23.12 -0.29
N GLY A 168 3.26 23.42 -1.52
CA GLY A 168 3.12 22.39 -2.55
C GLY A 168 4.45 21.84 -3.07
N SER A 169 5.42 22.71 -3.37
CA SER A 169 6.69 22.32 -4.02
C SER A 169 7.72 21.76 -3.04
N GLU A 170 7.79 22.29 -1.82
CA GLU A 170 8.73 21.82 -0.80
C GLU A 170 8.37 20.43 -0.25
N THR A 171 7.09 20.14 0.01
CA THR A 171 6.66 18.80 0.43
C THR A 171 7.03 17.77 -0.62
N LEU A 172 6.73 18.06 -1.90
CA LEU A 172 7.06 17.15 -3.01
C LEU A 172 8.57 16.98 -3.19
N THR A 173 9.37 17.98 -2.78
CA THR A 173 10.83 17.89 -2.82
C THR A 173 11.38 16.92 -1.76
N GLN A 174 10.79 16.93 -0.55
CA GLN A 174 11.15 16.01 0.53
C GLN A 174 10.76 14.55 0.25
N LEU A 175 9.87 14.32 -0.72
CA LEU A 175 9.43 12.99 -1.15
C LEU A 175 10.28 12.41 -2.30
N TYR A 176 11.30 13.14 -2.79
CA TYR A 176 12.23 12.58 -3.78
C TYR A 176 13.16 11.52 -3.18
N GLY A 177 13.55 10.58 -4.05
CA GLY A 177 14.45 9.48 -3.71
C GLY A 177 13.81 8.36 -2.89
N ILE A 178 14.54 7.27 -2.74
CA ILE A 178 14.07 6.05 -2.07
C ILE A 178 13.64 6.28 -0.62
N GLY A 179 14.38 7.09 0.14
CA GLY A 179 14.08 7.36 1.56
C GLY A 179 12.74 8.09 1.76
N GLY A 180 12.48 9.12 0.94
CA GLY A 180 11.21 9.86 0.97
C GLY A 180 10.02 9.00 0.58
N GLN A 181 10.17 8.18 -0.47
CA GLN A 181 9.11 7.27 -0.92
C GLN A 181 8.80 6.18 0.11
N LEU A 182 9.81 5.59 0.77
CA LEU A 182 9.58 4.62 1.84
C LEU A 182 8.93 5.26 3.08
N ALA A 183 9.18 6.54 3.36
CA ALA A 183 8.52 7.24 4.45
C ALA A 183 7.00 7.42 4.24
N LEU A 184 6.55 7.49 2.98
CA LEU A 184 5.12 7.51 2.62
C LEU A 184 4.41 6.16 2.82
N LEU A 185 5.16 5.09 3.09
CA LEU A 185 4.60 3.76 3.35
C LEU A 185 4.30 3.53 4.84
N LYS A 186 4.43 4.56 5.68
CA LYS A 186 4.02 4.53 7.08
C LYS A 186 2.58 5.00 7.22
N TYR A 187 1.66 4.03 7.30
CA TYR A 187 0.23 4.29 7.24
C TYR A 187 -0.42 4.40 8.62
N SER A 188 -1.57 5.08 8.67
CA SER A 188 -2.38 5.16 9.89
C SER A 188 -3.10 3.84 10.17
N ARG A 189 -3.57 3.62 11.41
CA ARG A 189 -4.36 2.43 11.78
C ARG A 189 -5.60 2.22 10.90
N ASN A 190 -6.25 3.31 10.47
CA ASN A 190 -7.41 3.22 9.59
C ASN A 190 -7.03 2.76 8.18
N GLN A 191 -5.88 3.19 7.68
CA GLN A 191 -5.34 2.77 6.38
C GLN A 191 -4.84 1.32 6.43
N GLU A 192 -4.18 0.91 7.51
CA GLU A 192 -3.83 -0.51 7.75
C GLU A 192 -5.06 -1.39 7.76
N SER A 193 -6.10 -0.97 8.50
CA SER A 193 -7.37 -1.67 8.50
C SER A 193 -7.95 -1.73 7.09
N GLU A 194 -8.06 -0.61 6.38
CA GLU A 194 -8.59 -0.64 5.01
C GLU A 194 -7.79 -1.58 4.09
N ALA A 195 -6.46 -1.57 4.19
CA ALA A 195 -5.58 -2.46 3.43
C ALA A 195 -5.79 -3.94 3.79
N ASP A 196 -6.03 -4.29 5.06
CA ASP A 196 -6.39 -5.67 5.44
C ASP A 196 -7.69 -6.13 4.75
N ARG A 197 -8.73 -5.28 4.73
CA ARG A 197 -10.02 -5.63 4.08
C ARG A 197 -9.83 -5.82 2.58
N LEU A 198 -9.22 -4.84 1.93
CA LEU A 198 -9.00 -4.86 0.49
C LEU A 198 -8.06 -6.00 0.08
N GLY A 199 -6.99 -6.22 0.84
CA GLY A 199 -6.01 -7.28 0.59
C GLY A 199 -6.62 -8.67 0.64
N LEU A 200 -7.50 -8.93 1.62
CA LEU A 200 -8.28 -10.18 1.67
C LEU A 200 -9.17 -10.36 0.44
N ILE A 201 -9.83 -9.30 -0.02
CA ILE A 201 -10.67 -9.33 -1.23
C ILE A 201 -9.79 -9.57 -2.48
N PHE A 202 -8.66 -8.88 -2.60
CA PHE A 202 -7.78 -8.99 -3.76
C PHE A 202 -7.13 -10.35 -3.88
N MET A 203 -6.68 -10.94 -2.77
CA MET A 203 -6.18 -12.31 -2.79
C MET A 203 -7.31 -13.30 -3.15
N ALA A 204 -8.54 -13.08 -2.65
CA ALA A 204 -9.70 -13.91 -2.99
C ALA A 204 -10.03 -13.86 -4.49
N MET A 205 -10.08 -12.66 -5.08
CA MET A 205 -10.30 -12.44 -6.51
C MET A 205 -9.25 -13.14 -7.38
N ALA A 206 -8.01 -13.26 -6.87
CA ALA A 206 -6.91 -13.95 -7.53
C ALA A 206 -6.89 -15.48 -7.29
N GLY A 207 -7.90 -16.00 -6.59
CA GLY A 207 -8.07 -17.43 -6.30
C GLY A 207 -7.24 -17.94 -5.13
N TYR A 208 -6.69 -17.07 -4.28
CA TYR A 208 -5.98 -17.45 -3.06
C TYR A 208 -6.91 -17.44 -1.85
N ASN A 209 -6.81 -18.43 -0.97
CA ASN A 209 -7.75 -18.64 0.14
C ASN A 209 -7.57 -17.59 1.25
N PRO A 210 -8.54 -16.67 1.48
CA PRO A 210 -8.39 -15.62 2.49
C PRO A 210 -8.28 -16.14 3.92
N ASN A 211 -8.80 -17.34 4.21
CA ASN A 211 -8.74 -17.91 5.56
C ASN A 211 -7.31 -18.12 6.07
N THR A 212 -6.33 -18.24 5.17
CA THR A 212 -4.92 -18.41 5.56
C THR A 212 -4.29 -17.15 6.14
N ALA A 213 -4.90 -15.98 5.94
CA ALA A 213 -4.37 -14.71 6.42
C ALA A 213 -4.24 -14.69 7.95
N VAL A 214 -5.20 -15.29 8.67
CA VAL A 214 -5.17 -15.42 10.13
C VAL A 214 -3.91 -16.15 10.59
N ASP A 215 -3.58 -17.27 9.95
CA ASP A 215 -2.42 -18.05 10.33
C ASP A 215 -1.11 -17.39 9.90
N PHE A 216 -1.10 -16.60 8.83
CA PHE A 216 0.04 -15.74 8.48
C PHE A 216 0.33 -14.73 9.60
N TRP A 217 -0.68 -14.00 10.07
CA TRP A 217 -0.50 -13.00 11.13
C TRP A 217 -0.09 -13.60 12.47
N LYS A 218 -0.57 -14.80 12.81
CA LYS A 218 -0.04 -15.54 13.97
C LYS A 218 1.46 -15.83 13.82
N ARG A 219 1.92 -16.27 12.64
CA ARG A 219 3.34 -16.52 12.39
C ARG A 219 4.17 -15.25 12.45
N MET A 220 3.67 -14.13 11.94
CA MET A 220 4.31 -12.81 12.08
C MET A 220 4.45 -12.40 13.56
N ALA A 221 3.40 -12.58 14.37
CA ALA A 221 3.46 -12.30 15.80
C ALA A 221 4.50 -13.16 16.52
N THR A 222 4.59 -14.47 16.20
CA THR A 222 5.63 -15.36 16.74
C THR A 222 7.03 -14.92 16.32
N ALA A 223 7.24 -14.58 15.05
CA ALA A 223 8.53 -14.10 14.54
C ALA A 223 9.03 -12.84 15.26
N SER A 224 8.12 -12.08 15.87
CA SER A 224 8.43 -10.86 16.62
C SER A 224 8.87 -11.11 18.05
N GLN A 225 8.36 -12.17 18.66
CA GLN A 225 8.72 -12.57 20.01
C GLN A 225 10.12 -13.19 20.06
N SER A 226 10.55 -13.84 18.97
CA SER A 226 11.84 -14.55 18.91
C SER A 226 13.06 -13.65 18.68
N ASN A 227 12.88 -12.41 18.18
CA ASN A 227 13.99 -11.59 17.67
C ASN A 227 14.38 -10.38 18.55
N GLY A 228 13.79 -10.22 19.74
CA GLY A 228 14.10 -9.12 20.69
C GLY A 228 13.67 -7.71 20.22
N ALA A 229 13.49 -7.51 18.92
CA ALA A 229 12.84 -6.36 18.29
C ALA A 229 11.78 -6.85 17.28
N PRO A 230 10.67 -6.12 17.11
CA PRO A 230 9.66 -6.48 16.12
C PRO A 230 10.25 -6.43 14.70
N PRO A 231 9.81 -7.32 13.78
CA PRO A 231 10.23 -7.33 12.39
C PRO A 231 9.93 -5.98 11.73
N GLU A 232 10.74 -5.59 10.74
CA GLU A 232 10.53 -4.30 10.03
C GLU A 232 9.12 -4.18 9.42
N PHE A 233 8.57 -5.29 8.92
CA PHE A 233 7.18 -5.35 8.49
C PHE A 233 6.20 -4.97 9.61
N LEU A 234 6.42 -5.36 10.87
CA LEU A 234 5.53 -4.97 11.97
C LEU A 234 5.79 -3.57 12.50
N SER A 235 7.00 -3.03 12.31
CA SER A 235 7.31 -1.62 12.60
C SER A 235 6.52 -0.67 11.70
N THR A 236 6.25 -1.10 10.46
CA THR A 236 5.46 -0.37 9.46
C THR A 236 3.98 -0.76 9.48
N HIS A 237 3.68 -2.02 9.80
CA HIS A 237 2.34 -2.61 9.82
C HIS A 237 2.09 -3.37 11.14
N PRO A 238 1.73 -2.69 12.24
CA PRO A 238 1.51 -3.34 13.53
C PRO A 238 0.50 -4.49 13.44
N SER A 239 0.83 -5.62 14.06
CA SER A 239 -0.06 -6.78 14.19
C SER A 239 -0.38 -7.02 15.65
N ASP A 240 -1.54 -6.54 16.10
CA ASP A 240 -2.06 -6.83 17.43
C ASP A 240 -3.20 -7.86 17.37
N ALA A 241 -3.65 -8.32 18.54
CA ALA A 241 -4.79 -9.22 18.64
C ALA A 241 -6.06 -8.62 17.99
N THR A 242 -6.18 -7.29 18.00
CA THR A 242 -7.25 -6.54 17.33
C THR A 242 -7.25 -6.80 15.82
N ARG A 243 -6.09 -6.72 15.17
CA ARG A 243 -5.94 -6.97 13.72
C ARG A 243 -6.40 -8.36 13.33
N ILE A 244 -5.98 -9.38 14.09
CA ILE A 244 -6.41 -10.77 13.83
C ILE A 244 -7.93 -10.90 13.97
N ALA A 245 -8.52 -10.31 15.02
CA ALA A 245 -9.97 -10.33 15.23
C ALA A 245 -10.72 -9.59 14.11
N ASP A 246 -10.19 -8.48 13.61
CA ASP A 246 -10.81 -7.72 12.53
C ASP A 246 -10.70 -8.42 11.18
N ILE A 247 -9.57 -9.08 10.90
CA ILE A 247 -9.42 -9.97 9.74
C ILE A 247 -10.48 -11.08 9.79
N GLN A 248 -10.65 -11.74 10.94
CA GLN A 248 -11.66 -12.79 11.10
C GLN A 248 -13.07 -12.29 10.79
N LYS A 249 -13.43 -11.09 11.24
CA LYS A 249 -14.74 -10.46 10.94
C LYS A 249 -14.93 -10.16 9.45
N ARG A 250 -13.84 -9.99 8.70
CA ARG A 250 -13.85 -9.62 7.26
C ARG A 250 -13.79 -10.81 6.33
N LEU A 251 -13.38 -11.98 6.81
CA LEU A 251 -13.35 -13.20 6.02
C LEU A 251 -14.67 -13.47 5.28
N PRO A 252 -15.87 -13.35 5.90
CA PRO A 252 -17.13 -13.59 5.18
C PRO A 252 -17.33 -12.67 3.97
N GLU A 253 -16.80 -11.45 3.99
CA GLU A 253 -16.86 -10.55 2.83
C GLU A 253 -15.89 -11.00 1.74
N ALA A 254 -14.63 -11.24 2.08
CA ALA A 254 -13.61 -11.67 1.13
C ALA A 254 -13.96 -13.00 0.46
N MET A 255 -14.56 -13.93 1.21
CA MET A 255 -15.00 -15.23 0.71
C MET A 255 -16.06 -15.13 -0.40
N LYS A 256 -16.79 -14.02 -0.53
CA LYS A 256 -17.73 -13.79 -1.65
C LYS A 256 -17.01 -13.67 -2.99
N TYR A 257 -15.74 -13.28 -2.98
CA TYR A 257 -14.90 -13.12 -4.17
C TYR A 257 -14.01 -14.34 -4.43
N TYR A 258 -13.98 -15.29 -3.50
CA TYR A 258 -13.09 -16.45 -3.60
C TYR A 258 -13.65 -17.45 -4.61
N THR A 259 -12.93 -17.64 -5.71
CA THR A 259 -13.32 -18.54 -6.80
C THR A 259 -12.68 -19.92 -6.72
N GLY A 260 -11.76 -20.13 -5.78
CA GLY A 260 -10.95 -21.34 -5.71
C GLY A 260 -9.92 -21.41 -6.85
N LYS A 261 -8.82 -22.12 -6.59
CA LYS A 261 -7.88 -22.59 -7.61
C LYS A 261 -7.76 -24.09 -7.47
#